data_AF-A0A7X6PL49-F1
#
_entry.id   AF-A0A7X6PL49-F1
#
_cell.length_a   1.000
_cell.length_b   1.000
_cell.length_c   1.000
_cell.angle_alpha   90.00
_cell.angle_beta   90.00
_cell.angle_gamma   90.00
#
_symmetry.space_group_name_H-M   'P 1'
#
loop_
_entity.id
_entity.type
_entity.pdbx_description
1 polymer ?
#
loop_
_entity_poly.entity_id
_entity_poly.type
_entity_poly.pdbx_seq_one_letter_code
_entity_poly.pdbx_strand_id
1 'polypeptide(L)' 'MPNIGPTELIIIVVVLILLFGAKKLPDAARSLGRSMRIFKSEVKEMSNDDQPQQPQGQIAPPQQPQQGYWEQPQ' A
#
# COMPACT_ATOMS: atom_id res chain seq x y z
N MET A 1 -21.04 12.20 27.87
CA MET A 1 -19.74 11.69 27.34
C MET A 1 -19.39 12.56 26.14
N PRO A 2 -18.17 13.11 26.03
CA PRO A 2 -17.77 13.87 24.85
C PRO A 2 -17.87 12.95 23.64
N ASN A 3 -18.76 13.28 22.70
CA ASN A 3 -18.86 12.56 21.45
C ASN A 3 -17.89 13.21 20.49
N ILE A 4 -16.73 12.58 20.29
CA ILE A 4 -15.77 12.99 19.27
C ILE A 4 -16.39 12.66 17.91
N GLY A 5 -17.17 13.62 17.41
CA GLY A 5 -17.84 13.53 16.13
C GLY A 5 -16.93 14.00 14.99
N PRO A 6 -17.37 13.79 13.74
CA PRO A 6 -16.66 14.29 12.56
C PRO A 6 -16.34 15.78 12.64
N THR A 7 -17.23 16.57 13.24
CA THR A 7 -17.05 18.02 13.45
C THR A 7 -15.85 18.34 14.34
N GLU A 8 -15.66 17.62 15.45
CA GLU A 8 -14.53 17.83 16.37
C GLU A 8 -13.20 17.54 15.67
N LEU A 9 -13.17 16.46 14.88
CA LEU A 9 -12.00 16.07 14.10
C LEU A 9 -11.63 17.16 13.08
N ILE A 10 -12.62 17.73 12.38
CA ILE A 10 -12.40 18.82 11.43
C ILE A 10 -11.80 20.03 12.13
N ILE A 11 -12.33 20.41 13.31
CA ILE A 11 -11.80 21.55 14.09
C ILE A 11 -10.34 21.32 14.46
N ILE A 12 -9.99 20.12 14.95
CA ILE A 12 -8.60 19.77 15.29
C ILE A 12 -7.69 19.88 14.07
N VAL A 13 -8.11 19.33 12.92
CA VAL A 13 -7.34 19.40 11.67
C VAL A 13 -7.15 20.86 11.23
N VAL A 14 -8.19 21.69 11.33
CA VAL A 14 -8.09 23.12 11.01
C VAL A 14 -7.09 23.82 11.92
N VAL A 15 -7.13 23.57 13.23
CA VAL A 15 -6.16 24.12 14.19
C VAL A 15 -4.74 23.68 13.86
N LEU A 16 -4.51 22.39 13.56
CA LEU A 16 -3.20 21.89 13.14
C LEU A 16 -2.73 22.55 11.84
N ILE A 17 -3.62 22.77 10.87
CA ILE A 17 -3.30 23.49 9.63
C ILE A 17 -2.93 24.95 9.92
N LEU A 18 -3.58 25.62 10.87
CA LEU A 18 -3.23 27.00 11.24
C LEU A 18 -1.87 27.09 11.94
N LEU A 19 -1.54 26.12 12.80
CA LEU A 19 -0.26 26.11 13.53
C LEU A 19 0.93 25.69 12.66
N PHE A 20 0.76 24.65 11.86
CA PHE A 20 1.86 24.06 11.07
C PHE A 20 1.85 24.50 9.61
N GLY A 21 0.71 24.94 9.08
CA GLY A 21 0.51 25.32 7.68
C GLY A 21 0.01 24.18 6.80
N ALA A 22 -0.85 24.50 5.84
CA ALA A 22 -1.50 23.55 4.93
C ALA A 22 -0.51 22.73 4.08
N LYS A 23 0.71 23.23 3.82
CA LYS A 23 1.77 22.50 3.11
C LYS A 23 2.58 21.56 4.01
N LYS A 24 2.70 21.83 5.32
CA LYS A 24 3.59 21.06 6.22
C LYS A 24 2.95 19.78 6.72
N LEU A 25 1.65 19.78 6.98
CA LEU A 25 0.90 18.58 7.36
C LEU A 25 1.01 17.43 6.32
N PRO A 26 0.71 17.66 5.02
CA PRO A 26 0.80 16.59 4.02
C PRO A 26 2.26 16.19 3.73
N ASP A 27 3.21 17.12 3.83
CA ASP A 27 4.63 16.83 3.63
C ASP A 27 5.18 15.95 4.76
N ALA A 28 4.86 16.30 6.01
CA ALA A 28 5.16 15.48 7.18
C ALA A 28 4.52 14.09 7.06
N ALA A 29 3.23 14.00 6.74
CA ALA A 29 2.55 12.72 6.54
C ALA A 29 3.17 11.88 5.41
N ARG A 30 3.58 12.49 4.30
CA ARG A 30 4.27 11.80 3.18
C ARG A 30 5.66 11.30 3.56
N SER A 31 6.42 12.07 4.34
CA SER A 31 7.75 11.66 4.82
C SER A 31 7.64 10.50 5.83
N LEU A 32 6.75 10.64 6.81
CA LEU A 32 6.43 9.60 7.79
C LEU A 32 5.90 8.33 7.13
N GLY A 33 5.01 8.45 6.14
CA GLY A 33 4.46 7.31 5.41
C GLY A 33 5.52 6.55 4.62
N ARG A 34 6.51 7.25 4.04
CA ARG A 34 7.66 6.60 3.38
C ARG A 34 8.52 5.84 4.40
N SER A 35 8.85 6.44 5.54
CA SER A 35 9.59 5.77 6.61
C SER A 35 8.83 4.57 7.18
N MET A 36 7.53 4.71 7.43
CA MET A 36 6.68 3.61 7.93
C MET A 36 6.58 2.45 6.94
N ARG A 37 6.56 2.73 5.63
CA ARG A 37 6.55 1.68 4.60
C ARG A 37 7.82 0.84 4.64
N ILE A 38 8.98 1.50 4.72
CA ILE A 38 10.29 0.83 4.79
C ILE A 38 10.38 0.01 6.08
N PHE A 39 10.07 0.62 7.22
CA PHE A 39 10.05 -0.05 8.51
C PHE A 39 9.12 -1.27 8.50
N LYS A 40 7.93 -1.15 7.91
CA LYS A 40 6.96 -2.24 7.84
C LYS A 40 7.40 -3.37 6.90
N SER A 41 8.13 -3.08 5.82
CA SER A 41 8.73 -4.13 4.98
C SER A 41 9.84 -4.87 5.72
N GLU A 42 10.74 -4.15 6.39
CA GLU A 42 11.85 -4.76 7.15
C GLU A 42 11.33 -5.61 8.31
N VAL A 43 10.38 -5.09 9.10
CA VAL A 43 9.75 -5.84 10.20
C VAL A 43 8.97 -7.06 9.68
N LYS A 44 8.32 -6.94 8.51
CA LYS A 44 7.61 -8.08 7.90
C LYS A 44 8.58 -9.15 7.44
N GLU A 45 9.73 -8.78 6.87
CA GLU A 45 10.77 -9.71 6.44
C GLU A 45 11.36 -10.47 7.63
N MET A 46 11.69 -9.75 8.72
CA MET A 46 12.11 -10.35 9.99
C MET A 46 11.05 -11.27 10.62
N SER A 47 9.76 -10.97 10.43
CA SER A 47 8.66 -11.81 10.92
C SER A 47 8.30 -12.98 9.99
N ASN A 48 8.77 -12.98 8.74
CA ASN A 48 8.48 -14.03 7.75
C ASN A 48 9.59 -15.08 7.63
N ASP A 49 10.72 -14.92 8.31
CA ASP A 49 11.75 -15.97 8.39
C ASP A 49 11.25 -17.27 9.06
N ASP A 50 10.08 -17.23 9.72
CA ASP A 50 9.39 -18.40 10.30
C ASP A 50 8.28 -19.00 9.40
N GLN A 51 7.99 -18.47 8.20
CA GLN A 51 6.96 -19.02 7.30
C GLN A 51 7.45 -19.18 5.85
N PRO A 52 7.25 -20.37 5.22
CA PRO A 52 7.53 -20.54 3.79
C PRO A 52 6.73 -19.55 2.95
N GLN A 53 7.45 -18.65 2.29
CA GLN A 53 6.91 -17.60 1.45
C GLN A 53 6.05 -18.19 0.31
N GLN A 54 4.73 -17.98 0.36
CA GLN A 54 3.89 -18.16 -0.82
C GLN A 54 4.14 -16.99 -1.80
N PRO A 55 4.48 -17.26 -3.07
CA PRO A 55 4.70 -16.22 -4.06
C PRO A 55 3.38 -15.50 -4.38
N GLN A 56 3.20 -14.30 -3.79
CA GLN A 56 2.18 -13.36 -4.23
C GLN A 56 2.63 -12.71 -5.54
N GLY A 57 1.95 -13.06 -6.63
CA GLY A 57 1.94 -12.26 -7.85
C GLY A 57 2.86 -12.71 -8.99
N GLN A 58 2.75 -13.97 -9.44
CA GLN A 58 3.06 -14.26 -10.83
C GLN A 58 1.90 -13.74 -11.69
N ILE A 59 2.10 -12.56 -12.27
CA ILE A 59 1.42 -12.15 -13.49
C ILE A 59 1.86 -13.17 -14.55
N ALA A 60 1.04 -14.19 -14.79
CA ALA A 60 1.29 -15.14 -15.86
C ALA A 60 1.37 -14.37 -17.19
N PRO A 61 2.40 -14.56 -18.03
CA PRO A 61 2.37 -14.08 -19.41
C PRO A 61 1.09 -14.61 -20.08
N PRO A 62 0.38 -13.81 -20.88
CA PRO A 62 -0.79 -14.30 -21.61
C PRO A 62 -0.36 -15.48 -22.47
N GLN A 63 -0.89 -16.65 -22.12
CA GLN A 63 -0.73 -17.89 -22.87
C GLN A 63 -1.28 -17.64 -24.27
N GLN A 64 -0.37 -17.50 -25.24
CA GLN A 64 -0.73 -17.50 -26.65
C GLN A 64 -1.42 -18.83 -26.97
N PRO A 65 -2.61 -18.84 -27.57
CA PRO A 65 -3.28 -20.07 -27.95
C PRO A 65 -2.47 -20.78 -29.04
N GLN A 66 -1.67 -21.77 -28.63
CA GLN A 66 -1.19 -22.84 -29.50
C GLN A 66 -2.38 -23.69 -29.94
N GLN A 67 -3.14 -23.20 -30.92
CA GLN A 67 -4.14 -23.99 -31.65
C GLN A 67 -3.90 -23.81 -33.14
N GLY A 68 -2.86 -24.47 -33.63
CA GLY A 68 -2.50 -24.52 -35.05
C GLY A 68 -1.68 -25.76 -35.41
N TYR A 69 -1.74 -26.81 -34.58
CA TYR A 69 -0.99 -28.05 -34.76
C TYR A 69 -1.93 -29.27 -34.83
N TRP A 70 -3.03 -29.16 -35.57
CA TRP A 70 -3.72 -30.32 -36.15
C TRP A 70 -4.00 -30.04 -37.64
N GLU A 71 -2.98 -29.60 -38.35
CA GLU A 71 -2.93 -29.65 -39.80
C GLU A 71 -2.26 -30.99 -40.14
N GLN A 72 -3.05 -32.07 -40.22
CA GLN A 72 -2.60 -33.37 -40.74
C GLN A 72 -2.94 -33.43 -42.24
N PRO A 73 -1.95 -33.27 -43.15
CA PRO A 73 -2.08 -33.75 -44.51
C PRO A 73 -1.61 -35.21 -44.63
N GLN A 74 -2.27 -35.90 -45.56
CA GLN A 74 -2.03 -37.26 -46.11
C GLN A 74 -2.72 -38.41 -45.37
#